data_AF-V5HJC1-F1
#
_entry.id   AF-V5HJC1-F1
#
_cell.length_a   1.000
_cell.length_b   1.000
_cell.length_c   1.000
_cell.angle_alpha   90.00
_cell.angle_beta   90.00
_cell.angle_gamma   90.00
#
_symmetry.space_group_name_H-M   'P 1'
#
loop_
_entity.id
_entity.type
_entity.pdbx_description
1 polymer ?
#
loop_
_entity_poly.entity_id
_entity_poly.type
_entity_poly.pdbx_seq_one_letter_code
_entity_poly.pdbx_strand_id
1 'polypeptide(L)'
;SGPATSNLDQYIDNVTHSLYSTVQKMIPDNNPVTVPNVQIFLNNSLTPTTFTSFSLGTFSNLGNSFHRSAPCSVRHKNIESRVTCKVNFTNLQATLPKFKGDEDIKYVLLINASGLLFLSLPKDQRNATVKLMTLSSVNFTMQVTGTGLKEDEPTSTPSMYSLDEDNPTNFKQIYQLVFQKFATDGNFIEALDAALASVPKVSL
;
A
#
# COMPACT_ATOMS: atom_id res chain seq x y z
N SER A 1 13.38 15.46 -26.51
CA SER A 1 11.92 15.37 -26.50
C SER A 1 11.54 14.08 -25.77
N GLY A 2 11.00 14.18 -24.55
CA GLY A 2 10.54 12.98 -23.83
C GLY A 2 9.37 12.30 -24.58
N PRO A 3 9.12 11.01 -24.37
CA PRO A 3 8.00 10.33 -25.03
C PRO A 3 6.70 11.04 -24.63
N ALA A 4 5.84 11.33 -25.61
CA ALA A 4 4.51 11.87 -25.34
C ALA A 4 3.77 10.91 -24.39
N THR A 5 3.37 11.39 -23.21
CA THR A 5 2.52 10.61 -22.29
C THR A 5 1.15 10.42 -22.95
N SER A 6 0.66 9.18 -23.00
CA SER A 6 -0.63 8.90 -23.61
C SER A 6 -1.77 9.53 -22.81
N ASN A 7 -2.92 9.79 -23.43
CA ASN A 7 -4.12 10.28 -22.72
C ASN A 7 -4.52 9.36 -21.56
N LEU A 8 -4.26 8.05 -21.69
CA LEU A 8 -4.48 7.09 -20.62
C LEU A 8 -3.52 7.31 -19.45
N ASP A 9 -2.22 7.48 -19.73
CA ASP A 9 -1.23 7.69 -18.70
C ASP A 9 -1.55 8.96 -17.90
N GLN A 10 -1.95 10.04 -18.60
CA GLN A 10 -2.41 11.27 -17.95
C GLN A 10 -3.67 11.07 -17.11
N TYR A 11 -4.64 10.28 -17.60
CA TYR A 11 -5.82 9.93 -16.82
C TYR A 11 -5.45 9.19 -15.52
N ILE A 12 -4.56 8.21 -15.59
CA ILE A 12 -4.11 7.45 -14.40
C ILE A 12 -3.31 8.34 -13.45
N ASP A 13 -2.49 9.25 -13.96
CA ASP A 13 -1.76 10.21 -13.14
C ASP A 13 -2.73 11.17 -12.42
N ASN A 14 -3.79 11.62 -13.09
CA ASN A 14 -4.85 12.44 -12.47
C ASN A 14 -5.64 11.68 -11.40
N VAL A 15 -5.94 10.39 -11.64
CA VAL A 15 -6.58 9.51 -10.64
C VAL A 15 -5.68 9.37 -9.42
N THR A 16 -4.38 9.15 -9.64
CA THR A 16 -3.37 9.06 -8.57
C THR A 16 -3.29 10.38 -7.79
N HIS A 17 -3.35 11.52 -8.45
CA HIS A 17 -3.36 12.82 -7.79
C HIS A 17 -4.62 13.01 -6.94
N SER A 18 -5.80 12.63 -7.46
CA SER A 18 -7.06 12.67 -6.71
C SER A 18 -7.07 11.71 -5.52
N LEU A 19 -6.38 10.56 -5.65
CA LEU A 19 -6.31 9.50 -4.64
C LEU A 19 -5.86 10.03 -3.28
N TYR A 20 -4.91 10.97 -3.23
CA TYR A 20 -4.44 11.52 -1.96
C TYR A 20 -5.60 12.07 -1.12
N SER A 21 -6.44 12.92 -1.72
CA SER A 21 -7.57 13.54 -1.02
C SER A 21 -8.62 12.52 -0.57
N THR A 22 -8.81 11.45 -1.34
CA THR A 22 -9.76 10.37 -1.02
C THR A 22 -9.22 9.48 0.09
N VAL A 23 -7.95 9.08 -0.01
CA VAL A 23 -7.27 8.31 1.03
C VAL A 23 -7.23 9.09 2.33
N GLN A 24 -6.91 10.39 2.33
CA GLN A 24 -6.88 11.19 3.56
C GLN A 24 -8.24 11.25 4.26
N LYS A 25 -9.35 11.20 3.51
CA LYS A 25 -10.71 11.16 4.08
C LYS A 25 -11.06 9.80 4.67
N MET A 26 -10.67 8.71 4.00
CA MET A 26 -11.07 7.34 4.37
C MET A 26 -10.09 6.65 5.32
N ILE A 27 -8.81 6.98 5.21
CA ILE A 27 -7.66 6.43 5.93
C ILE A 27 -6.76 7.61 6.33
N PRO A 28 -7.14 8.41 7.34
CA PRO A 28 -6.38 9.58 7.75
C PRO A 28 -5.00 9.20 8.29
N ASP A 29 -3.97 10.00 7.99
CA ASP A 29 -2.57 9.71 8.33
C ASP A 29 -2.30 9.51 9.84
N ASN A 30 -3.15 10.09 10.70
CA ASN A 30 -3.00 10.00 12.16
C ASN A 30 -3.83 8.88 12.80
N ASN A 31 -4.58 8.11 12.00
CA ASN A 31 -5.42 7.04 12.49
C ASN A 31 -4.75 5.69 12.28
N PRO A 32 -4.68 4.83 13.31
CA PRO A 32 -4.13 3.49 13.14
C PRO A 32 -4.94 2.68 12.12
N VAL A 33 -4.25 2.12 11.14
CA VAL A 33 -4.84 1.19 10.19
C VAL A 33 -4.82 -0.20 10.78
N THR A 34 -6.01 -0.76 10.95
CA THR A 34 -6.20 -2.07 11.56
C THR A 34 -6.92 -2.99 10.61
N VAL A 35 -6.35 -4.16 10.35
CA VAL A 35 -6.96 -5.20 9.52
C VAL A 35 -7.60 -6.25 10.44
N PRO A 36 -8.94 -6.40 10.41
CA PRO A 36 -9.63 -7.41 11.22
C PRO A 36 -9.52 -8.81 10.58
N ASN A 37 -9.67 -9.84 11.41
CA ASN A 37 -9.82 -11.24 10.97
C ASN A 37 -8.77 -11.66 9.93
N VAL A 38 -7.51 -11.43 10.26
CA VAL A 38 -6.39 -11.81 9.40
C VAL A 38 -6.18 -13.31 9.50
N GLN A 39 -6.06 -13.95 8.34
CA GLN A 39 -5.69 -15.36 8.20
C GLN A 39 -4.59 -15.44 7.13
N ILE A 40 -3.40 -15.89 7.52
CA ILE A 40 -2.23 -15.94 6.63
C ILE A 40 -1.46 -17.24 6.83
N PHE A 41 -0.86 -17.75 5.76
CA PHE A 41 0.00 -18.93 5.80
C PHE A 41 1.45 -18.47 5.84
N LEU A 42 2.16 -18.79 6.93
CA LEU A 42 3.57 -18.47 7.13
C LEU A 42 4.43 -19.67 6.73
N ASN A 43 5.58 -19.43 6.10
CA ASN A 43 6.63 -20.44 5.84
C ASN A 43 6.12 -21.82 5.36
N ASN A 44 5.18 -21.83 4.39
CA ASN A 44 4.54 -23.04 3.84
C ASN A 44 3.77 -23.90 4.85
N SER A 45 3.42 -23.35 6.01
CA SER A 45 2.58 -24.03 6.99
C SER A 45 1.22 -24.39 6.38
N LEU A 46 0.72 -25.58 6.69
CA LEU A 46 -0.63 -26.02 6.31
C LEU A 46 -1.70 -25.43 7.23
N THR A 47 -1.31 -24.94 8.41
CA THR A 47 -2.21 -24.28 9.34
C THR A 47 -2.01 -22.77 9.29
N PRO A 48 -3.05 -21.99 8.97
CA PRO A 48 -2.91 -20.56 8.89
C PRO A 48 -2.74 -19.96 10.29
N THR A 49 -1.88 -18.95 10.39
CA THR A 49 -1.82 -18.07 11.55
C THR A 49 -3.00 -17.10 11.48
N THR A 50 -3.71 -16.96 12.60
CA THR A 50 -4.90 -16.12 12.69
C THR A 50 -4.69 -15.00 13.69
N PHE A 51 -5.16 -13.80 13.33
CA PHE A 51 -5.22 -12.65 14.21
C PHE A 51 -6.64 -12.12 14.18
N THR A 52 -7.22 -11.89 15.36
CA THR A 52 -8.52 -11.19 15.46
C THR A 52 -8.43 -9.79 14.87
N SER A 53 -7.27 -9.16 15.05
CA SER A 53 -6.94 -7.83 14.56
C SER A 53 -5.42 -7.69 14.46
N PHE A 54 -4.95 -7.03 13.41
CA PHE A 54 -3.54 -6.67 13.23
C PHE A 54 -3.42 -5.19 12.87
N SER A 55 -2.55 -4.46 13.57
CA SER A 55 -2.29 -3.05 13.30
C SER A 55 -1.12 -2.89 12.34
N LEU A 56 -1.34 -2.21 11.22
CA LEU A 56 -0.30 -1.70 10.31
C LEU A 56 0.27 -0.36 10.79
N GLY A 57 -0.08 0.08 12.01
CA GLY A 57 0.34 1.38 12.52
C GLY A 57 -0.38 2.54 11.84
N THR A 58 0.20 3.74 11.93
CA THR A 58 -0.32 4.94 11.25
C THR A 58 0.50 5.20 9.99
N PHE A 59 -0.15 5.26 8.83
CA PHE A 59 0.54 5.60 7.59
C PHE A 59 0.72 7.11 7.47
N SER A 60 1.86 7.55 6.97
CA SER A 60 2.03 8.93 6.51
C SER A 60 2.14 8.95 5.00
N ASN A 61 1.39 9.84 4.34
CA ASN A 61 1.40 10.02 2.89
C ASN A 61 0.97 8.78 2.08
N LEU A 62 0.04 7.95 2.58
CA LEU A 62 -0.38 6.73 1.89
C LEU A 62 -0.80 6.98 0.44
N GLY A 63 -1.70 7.93 0.21
CA GLY A 63 -2.18 8.26 -1.14
C GLY A 63 -1.10 8.87 -2.06
N ASN A 64 -0.16 9.65 -1.50
CA ASN A 64 0.94 10.27 -2.28
C ASN A 64 2.06 9.28 -2.60
N SER A 65 2.25 8.26 -1.77
CA SER A 65 3.28 7.25 -2.00
C SER A 65 2.93 6.33 -3.16
N PHE A 66 1.63 6.17 -3.47
CA PHE A 66 1.13 5.35 -4.57
C PHE A 66 1.25 6.07 -5.91
N HIS A 67 1.84 5.44 -6.91
CA HIS A 67 1.90 5.97 -8.28
C HIS A 67 2.13 4.88 -9.32
N ARG A 68 2.05 5.30 -10.58
CA ARG A 68 2.43 4.54 -11.76
C ARG A 68 3.95 4.54 -11.92
N SER A 69 4.54 3.37 -12.17
CA SER A 69 6.00 3.24 -12.40
C SER A 69 6.37 3.08 -13.88
N ALA A 70 5.41 2.80 -14.76
CA ALA A 70 5.62 2.67 -16.20
C ALA A 70 4.31 2.97 -16.97
N PRO A 71 4.36 3.25 -18.29
CA PRO A 71 3.16 3.40 -19.10
C PRO A 71 2.19 2.22 -18.96
N CYS A 72 0.89 2.51 -18.97
CA CYS A 72 -0.15 1.49 -18.87
C CYS A 72 -0.39 0.82 -20.22
N SER A 73 -0.76 -0.46 -20.18
CA SER A 73 -1.15 -1.23 -21.37
C SER A 73 -2.67 -1.35 -21.46
N VAL A 74 -3.21 -1.31 -22.68
CA VAL A 74 -4.65 -1.40 -22.94
C VAL A 74 -4.96 -2.62 -23.77
N ARG A 75 -6.01 -3.34 -23.37
CA ARG A 75 -6.66 -4.34 -24.20
C ARG A 75 -8.12 -3.92 -24.44
N HIS A 76 -8.42 -3.52 -25.66
CA HIS A 76 -9.78 -3.17 -26.05
C HIS A 76 -10.66 -4.43 -26.13
N LYS A 77 -11.88 -4.33 -25.60
CA LYS A 77 -12.97 -5.31 -25.83
C LYS A 77 -14.22 -4.58 -26.32
N ASN A 78 -15.25 -5.35 -26.62
CA ASN A 78 -16.49 -4.81 -27.19
C ASN A 78 -17.18 -3.80 -26.25
N ILE A 79 -17.24 -4.09 -24.94
CA ILE A 79 -18.00 -3.29 -23.96
C ILE A 79 -17.13 -2.55 -22.93
N GLU A 80 -15.86 -2.93 -22.81
CA GLU A 80 -14.89 -2.36 -21.86
C GLU A 80 -13.48 -2.38 -22.46
N SER A 81 -12.63 -1.47 -22.03
CA SER A 81 -11.18 -1.57 -22.17
C SER A 81 -10.60 -2.08 -20.85
N ARG A 82 -9.68 -3.04 -20.93
CA ARG A 82 -8.91 -3.49 -19.77
C ARG A 82 -7.57 -2.79 -19.75
N VAL A 83 -7.29 -2.09 -18.66
CA VAL A 83 -6.02 -1.38 -18.48
C VAL A 83 -5.20 -2.13 -17.46
N THR A 84 -3.92 -2.33 -17.74
CA THR A 84 -2.95 -2.87 -16.78
C THR A 84 -1.84 -1.85 -16.59
N CYS A 85 -1.67 -1.36 -15.37
CA CYS A 85 -0.64 -0.41 -14.98
C CYS A 85 0.34 -1.08 -14.02
N LYS A 86 1.64 -0.80 -14.20
CA LYS A 86 2.64 -1.08 -13.16
C LYS A 86 2.57 0.04 -12.13
N VAL A 87 2.41 -0.33 -10.87
CA VAL A 87 2.24 0.61 -9.76
C VAL A 87 3.23 0.33 -8.64
N ASN A 88 3.51 1.35 -7.85
CA ASN A 88 4.40 1.28 -6.71
C ASN A 88 3.93 2.18 -5.56
N PHE A 89 4.27 1.75 -4.35
CA PHE A 89 4.36 2.61 -3.18
C PHE A 89 5.84 2.92 -2.98
N THR A 90 6.23 4.19 -3.05
CA THR A 90 7.61 4.62 -2.79
C THR A 90 7.68 5.41 -1.49
N ASN A 91 8.59 5.03 -0.60
CA ASN A 91 8.83 5.69 0.69
C ASN A 91 7.55 5.87 1.53
N LEU A 92 6.62 4.91 1.47
CA LEU A 92 5.47 4.89 2.36
C LEU A 92 5.98 4.68 3.78
N GLN A 93 5.56 5.52 4.71
CA GLN A 93 5.99 5.44 6.10
C GLN A 93 4.84 4.87 6.94
N ALA A 94 5.11 3.84 7.73
CA ALA A 94 4.19 3.33 8.73
C ALA A 94 4.82 3.46 10.10
N THR A 95 4.25 4.30 10.96
CA THR A 95 4.68 4.37 12.35
C THR A 95 4.01 3.24 13.13
N LEU A 96 4.81 2.30 13.60
CA LEU A 96 4.35 1.10 14.29
C LEU A 96 3.83 1.44 15.71
N PRO A 97 2.94 0.61 16.27
CA PRO A 97 2.45 0.80 17.63
C PRO A 97 3.59 0.88 18.66
N LYS A 98 3.43 1.77 19.64
CA LYS A 98 4.40 1.89 20.75
C LYS A 98 4.37 0.66 21.64
N PHE A 99 5.53 0.36 22.22
CA PHE A 99 5.69 -0.65 23.27
C PHE A 99 5.78 0.02 24.65
N LYS A 100 5.41 -0.73 25.70
CA LYS A 100 5.45 -0.27 27.09
C LYS A 100 6.90 -0.11 27.56
N GLY A 101 7.38 1.12 27.68
CA GLY A 101 8.76 1.44 28.07
C GLY A 101 9.51 2.31 27.05
N ASP A 102 8.93 2.50 25.87
CA ASP A 102 9.53 3.22 24.72
C ASP A 102 8.75 4.51 24.40
N GLU A 103 8.36 5.29 25.43
CA GLU A 103 7.47 6.44 25.23
C GLU A 103 8.04 7.50 24.28
N ASP A 104 9.37 7.62 24.24
CA ASP A 104 10.12 8.56 23.40
C ASP A 104 10.69 7.95 22.11
N ILE A 105 10.46 6.66 21.85
CA ILE A 105 10.97 5.97 20.67
C ILE A 105 9.84 5.73 19.67
N LYS A 106 10.12 6.01 18.39
CA LYS A 106 9.25 5.75 17.25
C LYS A 106 9.93 4.77 16.31
N TYR A 107 9.21 3.69 16.00
CA TYR A 107 9.59 2.70 15.01
C TYR A 107 8.83 3.01 13.72
N VAL A 108 9.56 3.47 12.70
CA VAL A 108 8.99 3.84 11.40
C VAL A 108 9.43 2.81 10.38
N LEU A 109 8.47 2.08 9.83
CA LEU A 109 8.69 1.14 8.75
C LEU A 109 8.59 1.90 7.42
N LEU A 110 9.71 1.97 6.69
CA LEU A 110 9.76 2.49 5.33
C LEU A 110 9.42 1.35 4.36
N ILE A 111 8.32 1.51 3.64
CA ILE A 111 7.75 0.49 2.76
C ILE A 111 7.96 0.92 1.31
N ASN A 112 8.60 0.05 0.55
CA ASN A 112 8.67 0.15 -0.91
C ASN A 112 8.01 -1.08 -1.50
N ALA A 113 6.88 -0.89 -2.18
CA ALA A 113 6.12 -1.98 -2.76
C ALA A 113 5.86 -1.74 -4.24
N SER A 114 5.72 -2.82 -5.01
CA SER A 114 5.39 -2.74 -6.42
C SER A 114 4.51 -3.91 -6.86
N GLY A 115 3.72 -3.67 -7.89
CA GLY A 115 2.91 -4.70 -8.51
C GLY A 115 2.07 -4.17 -9.66
N LEU A 116 0.89 -4.75 -9.84
CA LEU A 116 0.03 -4.49 -10.98
C LEU A 116 -1.35 -4.03 -10.53
N LEU A 117 -1.84 -2.98 -11.19
CA LEU A 117 -3.22 -2.51 -11.08
C LEU A 117 -3.96 -2.85 -12.37
N PHE A 118 -5.04 -3.61 -12.24
CA PHE A 118 -5.93 -3.97 -13.34
C PHE A 118 -7.22 -3.17 -13.21
N LEU A 119 -7.54 -2.37 -14.22
CA LEU A 119 -8.74 -1.56 -14.27
C LEU A 119 -9.67 -2.04 -15.38
N SER A 120 -10.97 -1.94 -15.12
CA SER A 120 -11.99 -1.98 -16.17
C SER A 120 -12.45 -0.57 -16.45
N LEU A 121 -12.38 -0.18 -17.72
CA LEU A 121 -12.88 1.07 -18.25
C LEU A 121 -14.04 0.72 -19.18
N PRO A 122 -15.30 0.77 -18.71
CA PRO A 122 -16.47 0.55 -19.56
C PRO A 122 -16.46 1.50 -20.76
N LYS A 123 -17.18 1.22 -21.85
CA LYS A 123 -17.33 2.18 -22.97
C LYS A 123 -18.57 3.07 -22.86
N ASP A 124 -19.48 2.74 -21.94
CA ASP A 124 -20.69 3.51 -21.65
C ASP A 124 -20.44 4.61 -20.60
N GLN A 125 -21.48 5.12 -19.94
CA GLN A 125 -21.37 6.18 -18.93
C GLN A 125 -20.83 5.72 -17.57
N ARG A 126 -20.62 4.41 -17.35
CA ARG A 126 -20.12 3.91 -16.06
C ARG A 126 -18.67 4.33 -15.83
N ASN A 127 -18.33 4.58 -14.57
CA ASN A 127 -16.98 4.92 -14.14
C ASN A 127 -16.00 3.74 -14.34
N ALA A 128 -14.71 4.07 -14.40
CA ALA A 128 -13.68 3.06 -14.32
C ALA A 128 -13.66 2.44 -12.90
N THR A 129 -13.33 1.16 -12.81
CA THR A 129 -13.27 0.44 -11.53
C THR A 129 -12.01 -0.41 -11.45
N VAL A 130 -11.50 -0.60 -10.24
CA VAL A 130 -10.47 -1.58 -9.95
C VAL A 130 -11.06 -2.98 -10.12
N LYS A 131 -10.38 -3.82 -10.91
CA LYS A 131 -10.71 -5.25 -11.04
C LYS A 131 -9.85 -6.11 -10.14
N LEU A 132 -8.58 -5.74 -10.02
CA LEU A 132 -7.61 -6.44 -9.20
C LEU A 132 -6.43 -5.51 -8.97
N MET A 133 -5.85 -5.57 -7.79
CA MET A 133 -4.52 -5.07 -7.52
C MET A 133 -3.68 -6.22 -6.97
N THR A 134 -2.41 -6.27 -7.37
CA THR A 134 -1.43 -7.19 -6.80
C THR A 134 -0.21 -6.40 -6.34
N LEU A 135 0.45 -6.89 -5.30
CA LEU A 135 1.74 -6.39 -4.84
C LEU A 135 2.71 -7.56 -4.81
N SER A 136 3.51 -7.72 -5.86
CA SER A 136 4.42 -8.85 -6.03
C SER A 136 5.76 -8.66 -5.32
N SER A 137 6.12 -7.43 -4.97
CA SER A 137 7.34 -7.13 -4.23
C SER A 137 7.03 -6.09 -3.16
N VAL A 138 7.44 -6.37 -1.93
CA VAL A 138 7.30 -5.48 -0.78
C VAL A 138 8.60 -5.56 0.00
N ASN A 139 9.26 -4.43 0.15
CA ASN A 139 10.53 -4.31 0.86
C ASN A 139 10.36 -3.34 2.02
N PHE A 140 11.08 -3.64 3.09
CA PHE A 140 11.01 -2.89 4.33
C PHE A 140 12.40 -2.45 4.78
N THR A 141 12.47 -1.22 5.25
CA THR A 141 13.60 -0.73 6.05
C THR A 141 13.04 -0.17 7.35
N MET A 142 13.69 -0.47 8.47
CA MET A 142 13.32 0.10 9.77
C MET A 142 14.09 1.39 10.01
N GLN A 143 13.40 2.44 10.42
CA GLN A 143 13.98 3.66 10.94
C GLN A 143 13.53 3.84 12.39
N VAL A 144 14.50 3.91 13.31
CA VAL A 144 14.25 4.16 14.73
C VAL A 144 14.60 5.62 15.03
N THR A 145 13.67 6.37 15.61
CA THR A 145 13.89 7.78 16.01
C THR A 145 13.42 7.99 17.43
N GLY A 146 14.05 8.91 18.17
CA GLY A 146 13.67 9.21 19.55
C GLY A 146 14.74 9.95 20.32
N THR A 147 14.34 10.71 21.34
CA THR A 147 15.25 11.47 22.23
C THR A 147 15.92 10.59 23.28
N GLY A 148 15.40 9.38 23.51
CA GLY A 148 15.99 8.37 24.40
C GLY A 148 17.03 7.47 23.74
N LEU A 149 17.35 7.68 22.45
CA LEU A 149 18.39 6.93 21.75
C LEU A 149 19.75 7.49 22.17
N LYS A 150 20.60 6.68 22.80
CA LYS A 150 21.98 7.09 23.09
C LYS A 150 22.77 7.17 21.78
N GLU A 151 23.56 8.23 21.59
CA GLU A 151 24.31 8.51 20.34
C GLU A 151 25.22 7.36 19.88
N ASP A 152 25.66 6.48 20.80
CA ASP A 152 26.65 5.43 20.55
C ASP A 152 26.15 3.98 20.79
N GLU A 153 24.87 3.78 21.15
CA GLU A 153 24.32 2.41 21.26
C GLU A 153 23.64 2.02 19.94
N PRO A 154 23.87 0.80 19.42
CA PRO A 154 23.11 0.33 18.27
C PRO A 154 21.63 0.43 18.64
N THR A 155 20.87 1.19 17.86
CA THR A 155 19.42 1.33 17.98
C THR A 155 18.78 -0.05 17.75
N SER A 156 18.77 -0.89 18.78
CA SER A 156 18.33 -2.27 18.65
C SER A 156 16.82 -2.24 18.45
N THR A 157 16.38 -2.53 17.24
CA THR A 157 14.96 -2.77 16.96
C THR A 157 14.52 -3.95 17.83
N PRO A 158 13.41 -3.85 18.59
CA PRO A 158 12.96 -4.93 19.45
C PRO A 158 12.67 -6.16 18.60
N SER A 159 12.87 -7.35 19.16
CA SER A 159 12.72 -8.62 18.44
C SER A 159 11.36 -8.77 17.75
N MET A 160 10.29 -8.18 18.32
CA MET A 160 8.95 -8.15 17.76
C MET A 160 8.79 -7.35 16.46
N TYR A 161 9.72 -6.43 16.17
CA TYR A 161 9.78 -5.63 14.94
C TYR A 161 11.00 -5.97 14.09
N SER A 162 11.66 -7.09 14.40
CA SER A 162 12.80 -7.54 13.62
C SER A 162 12.41 -7.77 12.15
N LEU A 163 13.24 -7.26 11.25
CA LEU A 163 13.13 -7.51 9.82
C LEU A 163 13.96 -8.72 9.35
N ASP A 164 14.58 -9.43 10.29
CA ASP A 164 15.25 -10.70 10.04
C ASP A 164 14.20 -11.79 9.76
N GLU A 165 14.37 -12.50 8.66
CA GLU A 165 13.49 -13.61 8.23
C GLU A 165 13.59 -14.80 9.20
N ASP A 166 14.74 -14.98 9.85
CA ASP A 166 14.96 -16.07 10.80
C ASP A 166 14.43 -15.73 12.21
N ASN A 167 13.87 -14.54 12.39
CA ASN A 167 13.33 -14.14 13.68
C ASN A 167 12.04 -14.92 14.02
N PRO A 168 11.93 -15.50 15.23
CA PRO A 168 10.79 -16.34 15.60
C PRO A 168 9.44 -15.62 15.58
N THR A 169 9.43 -14.28 15.65
CA THR A 169 8.20 -13.49 15.58
C THR A 169 7.62 -13.40 14.17
N ASN A 170 8.40 -13.70 13.12
CA ASN A 170 8.02 -13.60 11.72
C ASN A 170 7.42 -12.23 11.33
N PHE A 171 7.78 -11.17 12.05
CA PHE A 171 7.15 -9.86 11.92
C PHE A 171 7.16 -9.36 10.47
N LYS A 172 8.30 -9.43 9.79
CA LYS A 172 8.44 -9.00 8.39
C LYS A 172 7.44 -9.70 7.46
N GLN A 173 7.37 -11.03 7.53
CA GLN A 173 6.48 -11.83 6.68
C GLN A 173 5.00 -11.59 7.03
N ILE A 174 4.67 -11.52 8.32
CA ILE A 174 3.30 -11.20 8.77
C ILE A 174 2.89 -9.82 8.25
N TYR A 175 3.71 -8.80 8.50
CA TYR A 175 3.43 -7.43 8.09
C TYR A 175 3.30 -7.33 6.58
N GLN A 176 4.18 -8.01 5.82
CA GLN A 176 4.08 -8.11 4.36
C GLN A 176 2.71 -8.60 3.90
N LEU A 177 2.29 -9.75 4.39
CA LEU A 177 1.05 -10.40 3.96
C LEU A 177 -0.19 -9.57 4.36
N VAL A 178 -0.17 -8.96 5.55
CA VAL A 178 -1.25 -8.08 6.00
C VAL A 178 -1.29 -6.78 5.21
N PHE A 179 -0.14 -6.18 4.91
CA PHE A 179 -0.04 -4.99 4.06
C PHE A 179 -0.52 -5.28 2.64
N GLN A 180 -0.14 -6.42 2.07
CA GLN A 180 -0.64 -6.86 0.77
C GLN A 180 -2.16 -7.01 0.79
N LYS A 181 -2.73 -7.65 1.82
CA LYS A 181 -4.19 -7.76 1.97
C LYS A 181 -4.85 -6.38 2.04
N PHE A 182 -4.33 -5.48 2.87
CA PHE A 182 -4.85 -4.11 3.00
C PHE A 182 -4.78 -3.30 1.69
N ALA A 183 -3.69 -3.42 0.93
CA ALA A 183 -3.53 -2.65 -0.29
C ALA A 183 -4.28 -3.24 -1.50
N THR A 184 -4.71 -4.51 -1.40
CA THR A 184 -5.39 -5.22 -2.49
C THR A 184 -6.87 -5.47 -2.23
N ASP A 185 -7.36 -5.09 -1.05
CA ASP A 185 -8.75 -5.27 -0.61
C ASP A 185 -9.19 -4.17 0.38
N GLY A 186 -10.49 -3.99 0.58
CA GLY A 186 -11.06 -3.07 1.57
C GLY A 186 -10.81 -1.59 1.27
N ASN A 187 -10.64 -0.79 2.33
CA ASN A 187 -10.70 0.68 2.28
C ASN A 187 -9.74 1.34 1.27
N PHE A 188 -8.56 0.75 1.01
CA PHE A 188 -7.64 1.34 0.02
C PHE A 188 -8.16 1.18 -1.41
N ILE A 189 -8.74 0.02 -1.74
CA ILE A 189 -9.38 -0.22 -3.03
C ILE A 189 -10.62 0.64 -3.18
N GLU A 190 -11.43 0.78 -2.13
CA GLU A 190 -12.59 1.67 -2.14
C GLU A 190 -12.17 3.14 -2.38
N ALA A 191 -11.07 3.59 -1.76
CA ALA A 191 -10.52 4.91 -2.02
C ALA A 191 -10.03 5.06 -3.47
N LEU A 192 -9.46 4.01 -4.06
CA LEU A 192 -9.04 4.01 -5.47
C LEU A 192 -10.22 4.03 -6.44
N ASP A 193 -11.29 3.30 -6.16
CA ASP A 193 -12.54 3.35 -6.94
C ASP A 193 -13.21 4.73 -6.84
N ALA A 194 -13.24 5.32 -5.63
CA ALA A 194 -13.76 6.68 -5.45
C ALA A 194 -12.90 7.73 -6.17
N ALA A 195 -11.57 7.57 -6.19
CA ALA A 195 -10.68 8.41 -6.98
C ALA A 195 -10.93 8.28 -8.49
N LEU A 196 -11.10 7.05 -9.00
CA LEU A 196 -11.47 6.78 -10.39
C LEU A 196 -12.80 7.43 -10.77
N ALA A 197 -13.79 7.42 -9.87
CA ALA A 197 -15.08 8.05 -10.08
C ALA A 197 -15.03 9.59 -10.11
N SER A 198 -14.01 10.18 -9.47
CA SER A 198 -13.85 11.64 -9.37
C SER A 198 -13.19 12.28 -10.59
N VAL A 199 -12.49 11.48 -11.41
CA VAL A 199 -11.75 11.98 -12.57
C VAL A 199 -12.57 11.76 -13.84
N PRO A 200 -12.72 12.78 -14.71
CA PRO A 200 -13.39 12.60 -15.98
C PRO A 200 -12.82 11.44 -16.77
N LYS A 201 -13.71 10.55 -17.21
CA LYS A 201 -13.36 9.33 -17.90
C LYS A 201 -12.58 9.62 -19.18
N VAL A 202 -11.47 8.91 -19.36
CA VAL A 202 -10.68 8.96 -20.59
C VAL A 202 -11.41 8.28 -21.75
N SER A 203 -11.40 8.92 -22.92
CA SER A 203 -11.81 8.30 -24.18
C SER A 203 -10.60 7.58 -24.79
N LEU A 204 -10.70 6.26 -24.92
CA LEU A 204 -9.65 5.37 -25.46
C LEU A 204 -9.98 4.88 -26.86
#